data_AF-A0A1R4HVR0-F1
#
_entry.id   AF-A0A1R4HVR0-F1
#
_cell.length_a   1.000
_cell.length_b   1.000
_cell.length_c   1.000
_cell.angle_alpha   90.00
_cell.angle_beta   90.00
_cell.angle_gamma   90.00
#
_symmetry.space_group_name_H-M   'P 1'
#
loop_
_entity.id
_entity.type
_entity.pdbx_description
1 polymer ?
#
loop_
_entity_poly.entity_id
_entity_poly.type
_entity_poly.pdbx_seq_one_letter_code
_entity_poly.pdbx_strand_id
1 'polypeptide(L)'
;MRTQWRVVAGMAGAQHQGIDYTALYGHPKFARLDFDAQDALLAQVQHIEAGALAAMSEQSHLAEQEAEDQRQVTEAIEQRAELCYLQEEQQRINVQELMNVMQLPEGYGDGCFVA
;
A
#
# COMPACT_ATOMS: atom_id res chain seq x y z
N MET A 1 11.22 17.55 -27.53
CA MET A 1 10.54 16.85 -26.41
C MET A 1 9.22 17.56 -26.18
N ARG A 2 8.10 16.86 -26.32
CA ARG A 2 6.75 17.43 -26.19
C ARG A 2 6.12 16.75 -24.98
N THR A 3 6.07 17.45 -23.86
CA THR A 3 5.49 16.92 -22.63
C THR A 3 3.99 16.74 -22.86
N GLN A 4 3.61 15.46 -22.79
CA GLN A 4 2.30 14.98 -23.18
C GLN A 4 1.43 15.05 -21.95
N TRP A 5 0.38 15.88 -22.01
CA TRP A 5 -0.70 15.84 -21.04
C TRP A 5 -1.15 14.40 -20.83
N ARG A 6 -1.10 13.92 -19.58
CA ARG A 6 -1.63 12.60 -19.20
C ARG A 6 -2.89 12.82 -18.38
N VAL A 7 -4.01 12.34 -18.89
CA VAL A 7 -5.24 12.23 -18.10
C VAL A 7 -5.27 10.82 -17.55
N VAL A 8 -5.15 10.70 -16.23
CA VAL A 8 -5.29 9.42 -15.52
C VAL A 8 -6.71 9.37 -14.96
N ALA A 9 -7.56 8.53 -15.55
CA ALA A 9 -8.91 8.28 -15.05
C ALA A 9 -8.90 7.04 -14.15
N GLY A 10 -9.38 7.19 -12.91
CA GLY A 10 -9.55 6.09 -11.96
C GLY A 10 -10.87 6.20 -11.19
N MET A 11 -11.13 5.25 -10.27
CA MET A 11 -12.36 5.23 -9.46
C MET A 11 -12.56 6.50 -8.60
N ALA A 12 -11.49 7.25 -8.32
CA ALA A 12 -11.51 8.52 -7.59
C ALA A 12 -11.68 9.77 -8.48
N GLY A 13 -11.84 9.61 -9.80
CA GLY A 13 -12.01 10.71 -10.77
C GLY A 13 -10.88 10.82 -11.80
N ALA A 14 -10.94 11.86 -12.63
CA ALA A 14 -9.91 12.16 -13.64
C ALA A 14 -8.87 13.12 -13.07
N GLN A 15 -7.64 12.64 -12.87
CA GLN A 15 -6.50 13.46 -12.51
C GLN A 15 -5.78 13.92 -13.79
N HIS A 16 -5.64 15.23 -13.95
CA HIS A 16 -4.86 15.82 -15.03
C HIS A 16 -3.42 15.95 -14.54
N GLN A 17 -2.51 15.23 -15.19
CA GLN A 17 -1.09 15.22 -14.85
C GLN A 17 -0.30 15.87 -16.00
N GLY A 18 0.29 17.02 -15.70
CA GLY A 18 1.21 17.72 -16.60
C GLY A 18 0.80 19.16 -16.89
N ILE A 19 1.73 19.88 -17.49
CA ILE A 19 1.61 21.29 -17.84
C ILE A 19 1.06 21.44 -19.25
N ASP A 20 0.11 22.36 -19.42
CA ASP A 20 -0.31 22.76 -20.75
C ASP A 20 0.70 23.66 -21.44
N TYR A 21 1.53 23.07 -22.29
CA TYR A 21 2.46 23.86 -23.09
C TYR A 21 1.74 24.78 -24.08
N THR A 22 0.57 24.41 -24.60
CA THR A 22 -0.20 25.28 -25.50
C THR A 22 -0.71 26.53 -24.78
N ALA A 23 -1.29 26.38 -23.59
CA ALA A 23 -1.64 27.54 -22.77
C ALA A 23 -0.41 28.31 -22.27
N LEU A 24 0.71 27.64 -21.96
CA LEU A 24 1.96 28.30 -21.56
C LEU A 24 2.47 29.23 -22.67
N TYR A 25 2.56 28.73 -23.90
CA TYR A 25 2.98 29.55 -25.06
C TYR A 25 1.96 30.66 -25.37
N GLY A 26 0.67 30.42 -25.15
CA GLY A 26 -0.38 31.43 -25.30
C GLY A 26 -0.42 32.47 -24.18
N HIS A 27 0.28 32.26 -23.07
CA HIS A 27 0.19 33.13 -21.90
C HIS A 27 0.89 34.48 -22.17
N PRO A 28 0.24 35.64 -21.96
CA PRO A 28 0.81 36.94 -22.31
C PRO A 28 2.14 37.24 -21.64
N LYS A 29 2.39 36.73 -20.42
CA LYS A 29 3.70 36.89 -19.76
C LYS A 29 4.80 36.06 -20.40
N PHE A 30 4.48 34.91 -20.99
CA PHE A 30 5.45 34.04 -21.67
C PHE A 30 5.74 34.58 -23.07
N ALA A 31 4.69 34.90 -23.84
CA ALA A 31 4.79 35.40 -25.21
C ALA A 31 5.51 36.76 -25.35
N ARG A 32 5.60 37.53 -24.25
CA ARG A 32 6.30 38.83 -24.21
C ARG A 32 7.80 38.72 -23.94
N LEU A 33 8.29 37.55 -23.57
CA LEU A 33 9.71 37.33 -23.31
C LEU A 33 10.50 37.25 -24.63
N ASP A 34 11.77 37.61 -24.59
CA ASP A 34 12.70 37.36 -25.68
C ASP A 34 12.94 35.85 -25.85
N PHE A 35 13.41 35.43 -27.02
CA PHE A 35 13.59 34.02 -27.36
C PHE A 35 14.41 33.23 -26.31
N ASP A 36 15.56 33.77 -25.91
CA ASP A 36 16.43 33.12 -24.90
C ASP A 36 15.75 33.02 -23.53
N ALA A 37 14.94 34.02 -23.16
CA ALA A 37 14.21 34.04 -21.91
C ALA A 37 13.01 33.08 -21.94
N GLN A 38 12.37 32.89 -23.09
CA GLN A 38 11.34 31.86 -23.29
C GLN A 38 11.95 30.46 -23.15
N ASP A 39 13.10 30.21 -23.78
CA ASP A 39 13.78 28.92 -23.71
C ASP A 39 14.26 28.59 -22.29
N ALA A 40 14.84 29.57 -21.58
CA ALA A 40 15.26 29.39 -20.19
C ALA A 40 14.07 29.09 -19.26
N LEU A 41 12.96 29.83 -19.41
CA LEU A 41 11.76 29.60 -18.63
C LEU A 41 11.12 28.25 -18.97
N LEU A 42 11.08 27.88 -20.25
CA LEU A 42 10.57 26.58 -20.69
C LEU A 42 11.38 25.43 -20.10
N ALA A 43 12.71 25.52 -20.13
CA ALA A 43 13.59 24.52 -19.54
C ALA A 43 13.36 24.38 -18.03
N GLN A 44 13.18 25.50 -17.32
CA GLN A 44 12.84 25.49 -15.90
C GLN A 44 11.49 24.82 -15.63
N VAL A 45 10.46 25.18 -16.41
CA VAL A 45 9.12 24.59 -16.30
C VAL A 45 9.14 23.08 -16.55
N GLN A 46 9.86 22.63 -17.57
CA GLN A 46 10.07 21.21 -17.87
C GLN A 46 10.82 20.49 -16.74
N HIS A 47 11.81 21.14 -16.13
CA HIS A 47 12.55 20.56 -15.01
C HIS A 47 11.66 20.37 -13.77
N ILE A 48 10.82 21.37 -13.46
CA ILE A 48 9.85 21.30 -12.36
C ILE A 48 8.82 20.20 -12.64
N GLU A 49 8.29 20.12 -13.86
CA GLU A 49 7.33 19.06 -14.23
C GLU A 49 7.96 17.67 -14.09
N ALA A 50 9.20 17.48 -14.58
CA ALA A 50 9.92 16.22 -14.44
C ALA A 50 10.14 15.84 -12.96
N GLY A 51 10.51 16.80 -12.11
CA GLY A 51 10.66 16.59 -10.68
C GLY A 51 9.35 16.23 -9.98
N ALA A 52 8.25 16.91 -10.32
CA ALA A 52 6.93 16.63 -9.78
C ALA A 52 6.45 15.23 -10.20
N LEU A 53 6.62 14.85 -11.46
CA LEU A 53 6.29 13.51 -11.96
C LEU A 53 7.11 12.42 -11.26
N ALA A 54 8.41 12.65 -11.06
CA ALA A 54 9.27 11.71 -10.34
C ALA A 54 8.77 11.51 -8.90
N ALA A 55 8.53 12.60 -8.17
CA ALA A 55 8.03 12.54 -6.79
C ALA A 55 6.67 11.83 -6.69
N MET A 56 5.74 12.10 -7.61
CA MET A 56 4.44 11.41 -7.66
C MET A 56 4.61 9.92 -7.95
N SER A 57 5.50 9.54 -8.86
CA SER A 57 5.76 8.13 -9.17
C SER A 57 6.38 7.40 -7.98
N GLU A 58 7.29 8.04 -7.24
CA GLU A 58 7.91 7.49 -6.03
C GLU A 58 6.86 7.29 -4.94
N GLN A 59 5.98 8.28 -4.71
CA GLN A 59 4.87 8.16 -3.77
C GLN A 59 3.91 7.03 -4.12
N SER A 60 3.58 6.85 -5.41
CA SER A 60 2.73 5.74 -5.85
C SER A 60 3.39 4.39 -5.56
N HIS A 61 4.68 4.27 -5.85
CA HIS A 61 5.43 3.04 -5.61
C HIS A 61 5.52 2.71 -4.12
N LEU A 62 5.76 3.70 -3.27
CA LEU A 62 5.76 3.53 -1.82
C LEU A 62 4.39 3.08 -1.31
N ALA A 63 3.31 3.68 -1.80
CA ALA A 63 1.95 3.29 -1.42
C ALA A 63 1.60 1.86 -1.86
N GLU A 64 2.07 1.43 -3.04
CA GLU A 64 1.91 0.05 -3.52
C GLU A 64 2.70 -0.94 -2.66
N GLN A 65 3.94 -0.59 -2.29
CA GLN A 65 4.76 -1.41 -1.38
C GLN A 65 4.14 -1.52 0.00
N GLU A 66 3.69 -0.42 0.60
CA GLU A 66 3.02 -0.43 1.89
C GLU A 66 1.75 -1.29 1.87
N ALA A 67 0.96 -1.22 0.79
CA ALA A 67 -0.24 -2.03 0.65
C ALA A 67 0.09 -3.53 0.53
N GLU A 68 1.17 -3.88 -0.17
CA GLU A 68 1.62 -5.26 -0.31
C GLU A 68 2.19 -5.80 1.02
N ASP A 69 3.00 -5.00 1.72
CA ASP A 69 3.52 -5.34 3.05
C ASP A 69 2.39 -5.56 4.06
N GLN A 70 1.37 -4.70 4.05
CA GLN A 70 0.19 -4.86 4.90
C GLN A 70 -0.56 -6.17 4.60
N ARG A 71 -0.68 -6.57 3.34
CA ARG A 71 -1.29 -7.85 2.96
C ARG A 71 -0.47 -9.02 3.48
N GLN A 72 0.84 -9.02 3.25
CA GLN A 72 1.72 -10.08 3.73
C GLN A 72 1.68 -10.24 5.25
N VAL A 73 1.68 -9.13 5.99
CA VAL A 73 1.56 -9.15 7.45
C VAL A 73 0.20 -9.72 7.87
N THR A 74 -0.88 -9.32 7.21
CA THR A 74 -2.23 -9.82 7.50
C THR A 74 -2.32 -11.33 7.28
N GLU A 75 -1.85 -11.80 6.12
CA GLU A 75 -1.79 -13.25 5.81
C GLU A 75 -0.96 -14.03 6.82
N ALA A 76 0.20 -13.49 7.24
CA ALA A 76 1.04 -14.13 8.25
C ALA A 76 0.35 -14.23 9.62
N ILE A 77 -0.41 -13.20 10.01
CA ILE A 77 -1.19 -13.21 11.25
C ILE A 77 -2.29 -14.27 11.19
N GLU A 78 -3.02 -14.34 10.06
CA GLU A 78 -4.07 -15.33 9.84
C GLU A 78 -3.53 -16.76 9.91
N GLN A 79 -2.46 -17.06 9.16
CA GLN A 79 -1.80 -18.37 9.20
C GLN A 79 -1.33 -18.73 10.61
N ARG A 80 -0.79 -17.75 11.36
CA ARG A 80 -0.34 -17.99 12.72
C ARG A 80 -1.50 -18.30 13.67
N ALA A 81 -2.63 -17.59 13.52
CA ALA A 81 -3.83 -17.83 14.30
C ALA A 81 -4.40 -19.23 14.05
N GLU A 82 -4.44 -19.67 12.79
CA GLU A 82 -4.86 -21.03 12.43
C GLU A 82 -3.98 -22.10 13.05
N LEU A 83 -2.65 -21.94 12.98
CA LEU A 83 -1.71 -22.89 13.60
C LEU A 83 -1.86 -22.95 15.11
N CYS A 84 -2.05 -21.82 15.78
CA CYS A 84 -2.29 -21.77 17.22
C CYS A 84 -3.58 -22.53 17.58
N TYR A 85 -4.67 -22.32 16.84
CA TYR A 85 -5.92 -23.03 17.05
C TYR A 85 -5.75 -24.56 16.91
N LEU A 86 -5.10 -25.03 15.84
CA LEU A 86 -4.85 -26.45 15.63
C LEU A 86 -3.95 -27.05 16.71
N GLN A 87 -2.96 -26.29 17.18
CA GLN A 87 -2.09 -26.73 18.26
C GLN A 87 -2.86 -26.89 19.58
N GLU A 88 -3.75 -25.95 19.91
CA GLU A 88 -4.60 -26.04 21.10
C GLU A 88 -5.54 -27.25 21.05
N GLU A 89 -6.19 -27.49 19.90
CA GLU A 89 -7.01 -28.69 19.67
C GLU A 89 -6.21 -29.97 19.89
N GLN A 90 -5.00 -30.06 19.30
CA GLN A 90 -4.14 -31.23 19.47
C GLN A 90 -3.72 -31.42 20.93
N GLN A 91 -3.42 -30.33 21.66
CA GLN A 91 -3.10 -30.42 23.09
C GLN A 91 -4.27 -30.95 23.91
N ARG A 92 -5.50 -30.49 23.64
CA ARG A 92 -6.72 -30.99 24.31
C ARG A 92 -6.91 -32.49 24.06
N ILE A 93 -6.75 -32.92 22.80
CA ILE A 93 -6.82 -34.35 22.44
C ILE A 93 -5.75 -35.14 23.19
N ASN A 94 -4.50 -34.67 23.19
CA ASN A 94 -3.41 -35.36 23.87
C ASN A 94 -3.65 -35.50 25.39
N VAL A 95 -4.19 -34.47 26.04
CA VAL A 95 -4.56 -34.53 27.46
C VAL A 95 -5.65 -35.57 27.69
N GLN A 96 -6.70 -35.58 26.85
CA GLN A 96 -7.78 -36.57 26.95
C GLN A 96 -7.26 -38.01 26.76
N GLU A 97 -6.38 -38.24 25.79
CA GLU A 97 -5.77 -39.56 25.57
C GLU A 97 -4.90 -40.00 26.75
N LEU A 98 -4.13 -39.09 27.35
CA LEU A 98 -3.38 -39.38 28.58
C LEU A 98 -4.31 -39.77 29.74
N MET A 99 -5.44 -39.08 29.90
CA MET A 99 -6.45 -39.43 30.90
C MET A 99 -7.04 -40.83 30.67
N ASN A 100 -7.34 -41.16 29.41
CA ASN A 100 -7.84 -42.47 29.01
C ASN A 100 -6.83 -43.58 29.36
N VAL A 101 -5.54 -43.38 29.05
CA VAL A 101 -4.46 -44.34 29.36
C VAL A 101 -4.29 -44.54 30.87
N MET A 102 -4.43 -43.47 31.64
CA MET A 102 -4.34 -43.49 33.11
C MET A 102 -5.62 -44.01 33.80
N GLN A 103 -6.67 -44.33 33.04
CA GLN A 103 -7.99 -44.76 33.53
C GLN A 103 -8.61 -43.79 34.54
N LEU A 104 -8.39 -42.48 34.33
CA LEU A 104 -9.00 -41.46 35.17
C LEU A 104 -10.51 -41.32 34.84
N PRO A 105 -11.37 -41.03 35.83
CA PRO A 105 -12.80 -40.83 35.59
C PRO A 105 -13.07 -39.68 34.61
N GLU A 106 -14.10 -39.82 33.78
CA GLU A 106 -14.60 -38.72 32.93
C GLU A 106 -14.96 -37.51 33.81
N GLY A 107 -14.32 -36.36 33.56
CA GLY A 107 -14.48 -35.12 34.34
C GLY A 107 -13.31 -34.74 35.25
N TYR A 108 -12.23 -35.52 35.30
CA TYR A 108 -11.03 -35.19 36.08
C TYR A 108 -10.20 -34.09 35.39
N GLY A 109 -10.44 -32.81 35.72
CA GLY A 109 -9.66 -31.68 35.20
C GLY A 109 -10.47 -30.54 34.58
N ASP A 110 -11.80 -30.63 34.57
CA ASP A 110 -12.71 -29.65 33.95
C ASP A 110 -12.83 -28.30 34.71
N GLY A 111 -11.82 -27.94 35.50
CA GLY A 111 -11.72 -26.61 36.10
C GLY A 111 -12.72 -26.29 37.22
N CYS A 112 -13.49 -27.25 37.73
CA CYS A 112 -14.32 -27.01 38.91
C CYS A 112 -13.48 -27.15 40.20
N PHE A 113 -12.65 -26.15 40.48
CA PHE A 113 -12.20 -25.90 41.86
C PHE A 113 -13.41 -25.35 42.64
N VAL A 114 -14.12 -26.23 43.34
CA VAL A 114 -15.06 -25.83 44.38
C VAL A 114 -14.24 -25.51 45.64
N ALA A 115 -14.29 -24.26 46.09
CA ALA A 115 -13.91 -23.86 47.45
C ALA A 115 -15.15 -23.86 48.35
#